data_AF-A0A537NGB2-F1
#
_entry.id   AF-A0A537NGB2-F1
#
_cell.length_a   1.000
_cell.length_b   1.000
_cell.length_c   1.000
_cell.angle_alpha   90.00
_cell.angle_beta   90.00
_cell.angle_gamma   90.00
#
_symmetry.space_group_name_H-M   'P 1'
#
loop_
_entity.id
_entity.type
_entity.pdbx_description
1 polymer ?
#
loop_
_entity_poly.entity_id
_entity_poly.type
_entity_poly.pdbx_seq_one_letter_code
_entity_poly.pdbx_strand_id
1 'polypeptide(L)' 'MNRLDYYRQHALECLRLANDTHESGTKAALIDMAQAWIKLAEQAQRNRQLATNQDALERPVPIA' A
#
# COMPACT_ATOMS: atom_id res chain seq x y z
N MET A 1 -4.69 13.52 -0.54
CA MET A 1 -4.96 12.10 -0.19
C MET A 1 -3.67 11.39 0.21
N ASN A 2 -3.73 10.50 1.19
CA ASN A 2 -2.60 9.65 1.61
C ASN A 2 -2.48 8.45 0.65
N ARG A 3 -1.29 8.19 0.07
CA ARG A 3 -1.07 7.06 -0.86
C ARG A 3 -1.49 5.71 -0.27
N LEU A 4 -1.34 5.52 1.04
CA LEU A 4 -1.73 4.31 1.74
C LEU A 4 -3.26 4.10 1.74
N ASP A 5 -4.00 5.19 1.93
CA ASP A 5 -5.46 5.19 1.89
C ASP A 5 -5.98 4.94 0.48
N TYR A 6 -5.34 5.55 -0.53
CA TYR A 6 -5.62 5.28 -1.95
C TYR A 6 -5.48 3.79 -2.30
N TYR A 7 -4.35 3.17 -1.93
CA TYR A 7 -4.13 1.74 -2.19
C TYR A 7 -5.13 0.86 -1.44
N ARG A 8 -5.48 1.19 -0.19
CA ARG A 8 -6.50 0.44 0.56
C ARG A 8 -7.89 0.53 -0.06
N GLN A 9 -8.30 1.72 -0.52
CA GLN A 9 -9.59 1.90 -1.18
C GLN A 9 -9.67 1.07 -2.46
N HIS A 10 -8.63 1.07 -3.29
CA HIS A 10 -8.60 0.26 -4.51
C HIS A 10 -8.61 -1.25 -4.25
N ALA A 11 -7.90 -1.70 -3.20
CA ALA A 11 -7.97 -3.10 -2.78
C ALA A 11 -9.40 -3.51 -2.40
N LEU A 12 -10.09 -2.65 -1.65
CA LEU A 12 -11.45 -2.90 -1.21
C LEU A 12 -12.43 -2.94 -2.39
N GLU A 13 -12.29 -2.03 -3.35
CA GLU A 13 -13.14 -2.01 -4.55
C GLU A 13 -12.93 -3.27 -5.41
N CYS A 14 -11.69 -3.73 -5.57
CA CYS A 14 -11.38 -4.97 -6.29
C CYS A 14 -12.05 -6.18 -5.61
N LEU A 15 -12.05 -6.24 -4.27
CA LEU A 15 -12.73 -7.31 -3.53
C LEU A 15 -14.26 -7.23 -3.66
N ARG A 16 -14.83 -6.03 -3.67
CA ARG A 16 -16.28 -5.85 -3.90
C ARG A 16 -16.69 -6.36 -5.26
N LEU A 17 -15.95 -5.96 -6.31
CA LEU A 17 -16.18 -6.42 -7.67
C LEU A 17 -15.99 -7.94 -7.78
N ALA A 18 -14.97 -8.51 -7.11
CA ALA A 18 -14.75 -9.95 -7.09
C ALA A 18 -15.90 -10.71 -6.43
N ASN A 19 -16.56 -10.11 -5.43
CA ASN A 19 -17.69 -10.71 -4.76
C ASN A 19 -18.95 -10.70 -5.64
N ASP A 20 -19.15 -9.64 -6.43
CA ASP A 20 -20.26 -9.49 -7.37
C ASP A 20 -20.08 -10.30 -8.67
N THR A 21 -18.82 -10.60 -9.03
CA THR A 21 -18.46 -11.34 -10.24
C THR A 21 -18.73 -12.85 -10.10
N HIS A 22 -19.52 -13.40 -11.02
CA HIS A 22 -19.82 -14.84 -11.10
C HIS A 22 -18.74 -15.64 -11.86
N GLU A 23 -18.06 -14.98 -12.81
CA GLU A 23 -17.00 -15.59 -13.62
C GLU A 23 -15.74 -15.84 -12.78
N SER A 24 -15.41 -17.11 -12.56
CA SER A 24 -14.29 -17.55 -11.71
C SER A 24 -12.93 -16.95 -12.13
N GLY A 25 -12.68 -16.79 -13.44
CA GLY A 25 -11.43 -16.22 -13.94
C GLY A 25 -11.29 -14.73 -13.64
N THR A 26 -12.34 -13.97 -13.91
CA THR A 26 -12.40 -12.53 -13.61
C THR A 26 -12.35 -12.28 -12.10
N LYS A 27 -13.04 -13.12 -11.32
CA LYS A 27 -12.99 -13.08 -9.85
C LYS A 27 -11.57 -13.31 -9.32
N ALA A 28 -10.86 -14.30 -9.84
CA ALA A 28 -9.47 -14.57 -9.45
C ALA A 28 -8.54 -13.39 -9.78
N ALA A 29 -8.69 -12.80 -10.97
CA ALA A 29 -7.91 -11.62 -11.35
C ALA A 29 -8.19 -10.40 -10.45
N LEU A 30 -9.45 -10.16 -10.08
CA LEU A 30 -9.82 -9.09 -9.15
C LEU A 30 -9.25 -9.31 -7.74
N ILE A 31 -9.24 -10.55 -7.26
CA ILE A 31 -8.60 -10.90 -5.98
C ILE A 31 -7.09 -10.68 -6.05
N ASP A 32 -6.43 -11.08 -7.14
CA ASP A 32 -4.99 -10.86 -7.32
C ASP A 32 -4.65 -9.36 -7.34
N MET A 33 -5.43 -8.55 -8.07
CA MET A 33 -5.29 -7.09 -8.04
C MET A 33 -5.47 -6.51 -6.64
N ALA A 34 -6.48 -6.98 -5.89
CA ALA A 34 -6.67 -6.53 -4.52
C ALA A 34 -5.44 -6.81 -3.63
N GLN A 35 -4.84 -8.00 -3.78
CA GLN A 35 -3.61 -8.35 -3.06
C GLN A 35 -2.42 -7.49 -3.47
N ALA A 36 -2.28 -7.17 -4.76
CA ALA A 36 -1.23 -6.26 -5.24
C ALA A 36 -1.37 -4.87 -4.62
N TRP A 37 -2.60 -4.33 -4.54
CA TRP A 37 -2.86 -3.06 -3.88
C TRP A 37 -2.52 -3.07 -2.38
N ILE A 38 -2.82 -4.16 -1.67
CA ILE A 38 -2.44 -4.33 -0.26
C ILE A 38 -0.92 -4.28 -0.10
N LYS A 39 -0.17 -5.02 -0.93
CA LYS A 39 1.30 -5.01 -0.90
C LYS A 39 1.87 -3.61 -1.15
N LEU A 40 1.26 -2.84 -2.05
CA LEU A 40 1.63 -1.44 -2.30
C LEU A 40 1.34 -0.54 -1.09
N ALA A 41 0.22 -0.75 -0.39
CA ALA A 41 -0.11 -0.04 0.84
C ALA A 41 0.91 -0.33 1.94
N GLU A 42 1.32 -1.58 2.12
CA GLU A 42 2.36 -1.98 3.06
C GLU A 42 3.71 -1.39 2.68
N GLN A 43 4.07 -1.39 1.40
CA GLN A 43 5.30 -0.75 0.93
C GLN A 43 5.28 0.76 1.19
N ALA A 44 4.18 1.44 0.91
CA ALA A 44 4.03 2.86 1.19
C ALA A 44 4.13 3.17 2.69
N GLN A 45 3.60 2.29 3.54
CA GLN A 45 3.75 2.40 4.99
C GLN A 45 5.22 2.29 5.41
N ARG A 46 5.94 1.27 4.92
CA ARG A 46 7.36 1.05 5.20
C ARG A 46 8.21 2.23 4.71
N ASN A 47 7.96 2.69 3.49
CA ASN A 47 8.67 3.85 2.93
C ASN A 47 8.45 5.11 3.75
N ARG A 48 7.24 5.32 4.27
CA ARG A 48 6.94 6.46 5.15
C ARG A 48 7.69 6.37 6.47
N GLN A 49 7.74 5.18 7.07
CA GLN A 49 8.50 4.95 8.30
C GLN A 49 10.01 5.18 8.09
N LEU A 50 10.55 4.68 6.99
CA LEU A 50 11.96 4.88 6.62
C LEU A 50 12.29 6.36 6.37
N ALA A 51 11.42 7.09 5.65
CA ALA A 51 11.60 8.52 5.44
C ALA A 51 11.59 9.31 6.77
N THR A 52 10.70 8.97 7.71
CA THR A 52 10.71 9.56 9.05
C THR A 52 11.99 9.22 9.83
N ASN A 53 12.59 8.05 9.61
CA ASN A 53 13.80 7.61 10.30
C ASN A 53 15.10 8.17 9.68
N GLN A 54 15.09 8.65 8.43
CA GLN A 54 16.25 9.28 7.80
C GLN A 54 16.50 10.70 8.32
N ASP A 55 15.46 11.47 8.64
CA ASP A 55 15.59 12.80 9.27
C ASP A 55 16.22 12.77 10.68
N ALA A 56 16.22 11.62 11.35
CA ALA A 56 16.77 11.48 12.69
C ALA A 56 18.29 11.22 12.72
N LEU A 57 18.91 10.87 11.59
CA LEU A 57 20.32 10.47 11.53
C LEU A 57 21.26 11.54 10.97
N GLU A 58 20.74 12.71 10.57
CA GLU A 58 21.51 13.80 9.94
C GLU A 58 21.71 15.02 10.85
N ARG A 59 21.78 14.86 12.18
CA ARG A 59 22.30 15.93 13.04
C ARG A 59 23.83 15.85 13.03
N PRO A 60 24.56 16.78 12.35
CA PRO A 60 26.01 16.79 12.43
C PRO A 60 26.41 16.99 13.89
N VAL A 61 27.21 16.07 14.41
CA VAL A 61 27.82 16.19 15.74
C VAL A 61 28.76 17.39 15.68
N PRO A 62 28.54 18.47 16.47
CA PRO A 62 29.51 19.55 16.53
C PRO A 62 30.79 18.99 17.14
N ILE A 63 31.87 19.03 16.35
CA ILE A 63 33.21 18.72 16.81
C ILE A 63 33.62 19.91 17.69
N ALA A 64 33.75 19.69 19.00
CA ALA A 64 34.28 20.65 19.97
C ALA A 64 35.46 20.01 20.71
#